data_AF-A0A7J6X758-F1
#
_entry.id   AF-A0A7J6X758-F1
#
_cell.length_a   1.000
_cell.length_b   1.000
_cell.length_c   1.000
_cell.angle_alpha   90.00
_cell.angle_beta   90.00
_cell.angle_gamma   90.00
#
_symmetry.space_group_name_H-M   'P 1'
#
loop_
_entity.id
_entity.type
_entity.pdbx_description
1 polymer ?
#
loop_
_entity_poly.entity_id
_entity_poly.type
_entity_poly.pdbx_seq_one_letter_code
_entity_poly.pdbx_strand_id
1 'polypeptide(L)'
;MEEEKVRLKILKSNCDIVSSSTINSLDDGCLMHIFSYLPPIPDRFNTALVCQRWCYLACHPRLWLRVERSIKNLAEPGVFSNIETAISAARPGDTILIAAGGNHIACNIQIKKPLCLIGGGELPDDTVLVCSRGSDSALEFLSTCKVANLTVRAELGCCLLHRSGRLTIEGCILQCEENPLDFLSCPIVSTASSSGPLSPSAFNVRGSSVSVSRTRIEGGNKAVSTSGTLALQRVRVIYARTAIFFWFDVDHQ
;
A
#
# COMPACT_ATOMS: atom_id res chain seq x y z
N MET A 1 -18.37 49.98 40.18
CA MET A 1 -17.05 49.60 39.61
C MET A 1 -16.52 48.29 40.20
N GLU A 2 -16.86 47.94 41.45
CA GLU A 2 -16.52 46.64 42.08
C GLU A 2 -17.34 45.44 41.55
N GLU A 3 -18.64 45.59 41.30
CA GLU A 3 -19.53 44.48 40.88
C GLU A 3 -19.23 43.94 39.46
N GLU A 4 -18.72 44.80 38.59
CA GLU A 4 -18.38 44.44 37.20
C GLU A 4 -17.08 43.63 37.12
N LYS A 5 -16.14 43.87 38.05
CA LYS A 5 -14.93 43.04 38.22
C LYS A 5 -15.25 41.65 38.75
N VAL A 6 -16.29 41.50 39.58
CA VAL A 6 -16.73 40.19 40.09
C VAL A 6 -17.42 39.38 38.99
N ARG A 7 -18.28 40.00 38.17
CA ARG A 7 -18.85 39.36 36.98
C ARG A 7 -17.79 38.91 35.98
N LEU A 8 -16.77 39.74 35.74
CA LEU A 8 -15.65 39.39 34.85
C LEU A 8 -14.75 38.28 35.42
N LYS A 9 -14.63 38.12 36.75
CA LYS A 9 -13.96 36.98 37.38
C LYS A 9 -14.77 35.69 37.29
N ILE A 10 -16.10 35.75 37.44
CA ILE A 10 -16.99 34.59 37.31
C ILE A 10 -17.06 34.13 35.83
N LEU A 11 -17.04 35.06 34.87
CA LEU A 11 -16.95 34.74 33.44
C LEU A 11 -15.56 34.21 33.04
N LYS A 12 -14.47 34.68 33.67
CA LYS A 12 -13.12 34.10 33.44
C LYS A 12 -12.99 32.69 34.00
N SER A 13 -13.55 32.40 35.17
CA SER A 13 -13.51 31.06 35.77
C SER A 13 -14.36 30.02 35.02
N ASN A 14 -15.33 30.46 34.21
CA ASN A 14 -16.16 29.58 33.37
C ASN A 14 -15.58 29.37 31.96
N CYS A 15 -14.57 30.16 31.54
CA CYS A 15 -13.86 29.96 30.28
C CYS A 15 -12.66 29.01 30.38
N ASP A 16 -12.27 28.59 31.58
CA ASP A 16 -11.34 27.46 31.76
C ASP A 16 -12.06 26.09 31.73
N ILE A 17 -13.40 26.11 31.62
CA ILE A 17 -14.23 24.97 31.22
C ILE A 17 -14.51 25.06 29.71
N VAL A 18 -13.57 25.63 28.93
CA VAL A 18 -13.49 25.33 27.50
C VAL A 18 -13.08 23.87 27.45
N SER A 19 -14.07 23.03 27.13
CA SER A 19 -13.95 21.60 26.93
C SER A 19 -12.71 21.26 26.12
N SER A 20 -11.60 21.03 26.83
CA SER A 20 -10.58 20.09 26.39
C SER A 20 -11.37 18.85 26.05
N SER A 21 -11.48 18.54 24.76
CA SER A 21 -12.33 17.47 24.27
C SER A 21 -12.01 16.25 25.14
N THR A 22 -12.97 15.74 25.91
CA THR A 22 -12.75 14.63 26.87
C THR A 22 -12.19 13.39 26.17
N ILE A 23 -12.41 13.29 24.85
CA ILE A 23 -11.83 12.27 24.00
C ILE A 23 -10.31 12.43 23.79
N ASN A 24 -9.78 13.66 23.84
CA ASN A 24 -8.34 13.93 23.77
C ASN A 24 -7.63 13.67 25.11
N SER A 25 -8.36 13.57 26.22
CA SER A 25 -7.81 13.12 27.51
C SER A 25 -7.73 11.59 27.66
N LEU A 26 -8.31 10.82 26.72
CA LEU A 26 -8.14 9.37 26.70
C LEU A 26 -6.67 9.00 26.48
N ASP A 27 -6.24 7.88 27.04
CA ASP A 27 -4.93 7.30 26.75
C ASP A 27 -4.88 6.72 25.32
N ASP A 28 -3.66 6.54 24.83
CA ASP A 28 -3.41 6.04 23.47
C ASP A 28 -3.96 4.62 23.26
N GLY A 29 -3.98 3.79 24.31
CA GLY A 29 -4.50 2.41 24.25
C GLY A 29 -6.00 2.38 24.02
N CYS A 30 -6.76 3.18 24.77
CA CYS A 30 -8.20 3.33 24.59
C CYS A 30 -8.56 3.90 23.21
N LEU A 31 -7.87 4.95 22.75
CA LEU A 31 -8.10 5.51 21.41
C LEU A 31 -7.82 4.49 20.30
N MET A 32 -6.72 3.75 20.42
CA MET A 32 -6.38 2.66 19.50
C MET A 32 -7.44 1.57 19.47
N HIS A 33 -7.98 1.19 20.63
CA HIS A 33 -9.05 0.20 20.70
C HIS A 33 -10.31 0.69 19.99
N ILE A 34 -10.70 1.95 20.17
CA ILE A 34 -11.81 2.56 19.43
C ILE A 34 -11.54 2.54 17.92
N PHE A 35 -10.34 2.92 17.47
CA PHE A 35 -9.97 2.93 16.06
C PHE A 35 -9.97 1.54 15.41
N SER A 36 -9.76 0.48 16.19
CA SER A 36 -9.83 -0.91 15.71
C SER A 36 -11.22 -1.33 15.23
N TYR A 37 -12.28 -0.71 15.75
CA TYR A 37 -13.66 -0.97 15.32
C TYR A 37 -14.09 -0.14 14.10
N LEU A 38 -13.37 0.95 13.81
CA LEU A 38 -13.69 1.81 12.68
C LEU A 38 -13.20 1.19 11.36
N PRO A 39 -13.99 1.26 10.27
CA PRO A 39 -13.51 0.92 8.95
C PRO A 39 -12.36 1.86 8.52
N PRO A 40 -11.37 1.37 7.75
CA PRO A 40 -10.24 2.19 7.30
C PRO A 40 -10.68 3.44 6.55
N ILE A 41 -11.67 3.29 5.67
CA ILE A 41 -12.31 4.38 4.93
C ILE A 41 -13.83 4.28 5.16
N PRO A 42 -14.52 5.41 5.41
CA PRO A 42 -13.97 6.76 5.57
C PRO A 42 -13.56 7.09 7.01
N ASP A 43 -14.01 6.32 7.99
CA ASP A 43 -14.01 6.74 9.40
C ASP A 43 -12.62 6.88 9.99
N ARG A 44 -11.77 5.84 9.88
CA ARG A 44 -10.40 5.89 10.41
C ARG A 44 -9.53 6.90 9.65
N PHE A 45 -9.78 7.09 8.35
CA PHE A 45 -9.15 8.15 7.58
C PHE A 45 -9.52 9.54 8.14
N ASN A 46 -10.81 9.76 8.42
CA ASN A 46 -11.27 11.03 9.00
C ASN A 46 -10.71 11.25 10.41
N THR A 47 -10.58 10.21 11.24
CA THR A 47 -9.94 10.35 12.57
C THR A 47 -8.48 10.78 12.46
N ALA A 48 -7.75 10.29 11.45
CA ALA A 48 -6.37 10.69 11.21
C ALA A 48 -6.20 12.19 10.86
N LEU A 49 -7.25 12.86 10.35
CA LEU A 49 -7.22 14.27 9.98
C LEU A 49 -7.39 15.22 11.18
N VAL A 50 -7.80 14.72 12.35
CA VAL A 50 -8.13 15.56 13.52
C VAL A 50 -6.89 16.23 14.10
N CYS A 51 -5.83 15.47 14.38
CA CYS A 51 -4.56 15.99 14.86
C CYS A 51 -3.41 14.99 14.63
N GLN A 52 -2.16 15.40 14.84
CA GLN A 52 -0.99 14.55 14.66
C GLN A 52 -1.02 13.28 15.53
N ARG A 53 -1.48 13.40 16.78
CA ARG A 53 -1.61 12.25 17.70
C ARG A 53 -2.58 11.22 17.16
N TRP A 54 -3.75 11.66 16.69
CA TRP A 54 -4.76 10.77 16.12
C TRP A 54 -4.29 10.16 14.81
N CYS A 55 -3.58 10.93 13.97
CA CYS A 55 -2.94 10.42 12.76
C CYS A 55 -1.98 9.26 13.07
N TYR A 56 -1.10 9.43 14.06
CA TYR A 56 -0.16 8.40 14.48
C TYR A 56 -0.86 7.12 14.94
N LEU A 57 -1.89 7.24 15.78
CA LEU A 57 -2.64 6.09 16.29
C LEU A 57 -3.52 5.43 15.21
N ALA A 58 -4.22 6.20 14.39
CA ALA A 58 -5.05 5.67 13.30
C ALA A 58 -4.24 4.90 12.25
N CYS A 59 -2.97 5.26 12.07
CA CYS A 59 -2.04 4.58 11.15
C CYS A 59 -1.17 3.52 11.83
N HIS A 60 -1.40 3.22 13.11
CA HIS A 60 -0.51 2.37 13.89
C HIS A 60 -0.49 0.92 13.35
N PRO A 61 0.67 0.24 13.25
CA PRO A 61 0.80 -1.11 12.68
C PRO A 61 0.00 -2.24 13.36
N ARG A 62 -0.59 -1.97 14.53
CA ARG A 62 -1.45 -2.92 15.26
C ARG A 62 -2.84 -3.02 14.65
N LEU A 63 -3.23 -2.05 13.82
CA LEU A 63 -4.50 -2.02 13.11
C LEU A 63 -4.41 -2.64 11.71
N TRP A 64 -3.23 -3.09 11.30
CA TRP A 64 -2.99 -3.69 9.99
C TRP A 64 -3.25 -5.19 10.04
N LEU A 65 -3.67 -5.75 8.90
CA LEU A 65 -3.77 -7.19 8.74
C LEU A 65 -2.37 -7.75 8.56
N ARG A 66 -2.12 -8.95 9.09
CA ARG A 66 -0.81 -9.60 9.05
C ARG A 66 -0.91 -10.92 8.30
N VAL A 67 0.05 -11.16 7.41
CA VAL A 67 0.23 -12.46 6.77
C VAL A 67 1.43 -13.13 7.42
N GLU A 68 1.18 -14.17 8.22
CA GLU A 68 2.22 -14.94 8.90
C GLU A 68 2.24 -16.37 8.38
N ARG A 69 3.46 -16.89 8.20
CA ARG A 69 3.68 -18.27 7.75
C ARG A 69 3.61 -19.28 8.89
N SER A 70 3.85 -18.82 10.12
CA SER A 70 3.94 -19.66 11.31
C SER A 70 2.56 -19.83 11.95
N ILE A 71 2.20 -21.08 12.24
CA ILE A 71 0.91 -21.47 12.82
C ILE A 71 0.72 -20.91 14.25
N LYS A 72 1.80 -20.49 14.91
CA LYS A 72 1.80 -20.11 16.33
C LYS A 72 0.94 -18.87 16.65
N ASN A 73 0.74 -17.97 15.69
CA ASN A 73 0.05 -16.69 15.91
C ASN A 73 -1.30 -16.56 15.16
N LEU A 74 -1.77 -17.62 14.50
CA LEU A 74 -3.05 -17.59 13.77
C LEU A 74 -4.30 -17.41 14.64
N ALA A 75 -4.15 -17.50 15.97
CA ALA A 75 -5.24 -17.26 16.91
C ALA A 75 -5.53 -15.77 17.12
N GLU A 76 -4.62 -14.88 16.72
CA GLU A 76 -4.84 -13.43 16.85
C GLU A 76 -5.75 -12.90 15.74
N PRO A 77 -6.74 -12.05 16.07
CA PRO A 77 -7.63 -11.47 15.07
C PRO A 77 -6.82 -10.58 14.10
N GLY A 78 -7.01 -10.82 12.80
CA GLY A 78 -6.31 -10.08 11.74
C GLY A 78 -5.00 -10.71 11.27
N VAL A 79 -4.65 -11.91 11.75
CA VAL A 79 -3.53 -12.71 11.25
C VAL A 79 -4.03 -13.80 10.29
N PHE A 80 -3.38 -13.93 9.14
CA PHE A 80 -3.75 -14.83 8.05
C PHE A 80 -2.56 -15.71 7.63
N SER A 81 -2.85 -16.93 7.17
CA SER A 81 -1.84 -17.88 6.71
C SER A 81 -1.33 -17.60 5.29
N ASN A 82 -2.11 -16.88 4.48
CA ASN A 82 -1.76 -16.58 3.10
C ASN A 82 -2.29 -15.20 2.68
N ILE A 83 -1.73 -14.69 1.59
CA ILE A 83 -2.02 -13.36 1.07
C ILE A 83 -3.45 -13.27 0.53
N GLU A 84 -3.95 -14.34 -0.10
CA GLU A 84 -5.27 -14.38 -0.71
C GLU A 84 -6.40 -14.27 0.33
N THR A 85 -6.28 -14.98 1.46
CA THR A 85 -7.25 -14.90 2.57
C THR A 85 -7.21 -13.53 3.24
N ALA A 86 -6.02 -12.95 3.42
CA ALA A 86 -5.87 -11.58 3.94
C ALA A 86 -6.53 -10.56 3.02
N ILE A 87 -6.29 -10.65 1.70
CA ILE A 87 -6.93 -9.76 0.71
C ILE A 87 -8.44 -9.98 0.71
N SER A 88 -8.93 -11.22 0.81
CA SER A 88 -10.36 -11.49 0.86
C SER A 88 -11.02 -10.85 2.09
N ALA A 89 -10.42 -10.99 3.27
CA ALA A 89 -10.92 -10.42 4.53
C ALA A 89 -10.76 -8.90 4.63
N ALA A 90 -9.81 -8.30 3.91
CA ALA A 90 -9.52 -6.87 4.00
C ALA A 90 -10.71 -5.98 3.62
N ARG A 91 -10.78 -4.78 4.18
CA ARG A 91 -11.72 -3.73 3.79
C ARG A 91 -11.01 -2.72 2.87
N PRO A 92 -11.75 -1.97 2.04
CA PRO A 92 -11.17 -0.88 1.28
C PRO A 92 -10.38 0.09 2.19
N GLY A 93 -9.12 0.34 1.85
CA GLY A 93 -8.19 1.18 2.61
C GLY A 93 -7.34 0.44 3.64
N ASP A 94 -7.52 -0.88 3.82
CA ASP A 94 -6.68 -1.65 4.74
C ASP A 94 -5.23 -1.75 4.25
N THR A 95 -4.34 -1.89 5.24
CA THR A 95 -2.93 -2.21 5.04
C THR A 95 -2.68 -3.65 5.47
N ILE A 96 -2.03 -4.42 4.59
CA ILE A 96 -1.63 -5.81 4.81
C ILE A 96 -0.11 -5.85 4.93
N LEU A 97 0.37 -6.25 6.11
CA LEU A 97 1.77 -6.46 6.42
C LEU A 97 2.13 -7.93 6.20
N ILE A 98 3.08 -8.19 5.32
CA ILE A 98 3.52 -9.54 4.97
C ILE A 98 4.76 -9.87 5.80
N ALA A 99 4.72 -10.92 6.61
CA ALA A 99 5.83 -11.28 7.49
C ALA A 99 7.11 -11.60 6.71
N ALA A 100 8.24 -11.16 7.26
CA ALA A 100 9.58 -11.44 6.79
C ALA A 100 10.00 -12.90 7.05
N GLY A 101 11.07 -13.34 6.38
CA GLY A 101 11.73 -14.61 6.66
C GLY A 101 11.22 -15.81 5.86
N GLY A 102 10.65 -15.58 4.68
CA GLY A 102 10.26 -16.68 3.80
C GLY A 102 9.63 -16.27 2.47
N ASN A 103 9.42 -17.29 1.64
CA ASN A 103 8.71 -17.18 0.37
C ASN A 103 7.21 -17.39 0.58
N HIS A 104 6.42 -16.42 0.15
CA HIS A 104 4.96 -16.48 0.11
C HIS A 104 4.52 -16.75 -1.32
N ILE A 105 3.60 -17.70 -1.51
CA ILE A 105 3.10 -18.02 -2.85
C ILE A 105 2.07 -16.96 -3.25
N ALA A 106 2.27 -16.35 -4.42
CA ALA A 106 1.37 -15.35 -4.99
C ALA A 106 1.20 -15.62 -6.48
N CYS A 107 0.07 -16.23 -6.85
CA CYS A 107 -0.23 -16.66 -8.21
C CYS A 107 -1.63 -16.15 -8.60
N ASN A 108 -1.71 -15.26 -9.59
CA ASN A 108 -2.95 -14.67 -10.12
C ASN A 108 -3.85 -14.03 -9.04
N ILE A 109 -3.25 -13.42 -8.01
CA ILE A 109 -4.04 -12.82 -6.93
C ILE A 109 -4.68 -11.52 -7.41
N GLN A 110 -6.02 -11.48 -7.39
CA GLN A 110 -6.79 -10.32 -7.85
C GLN A 110 -7.12 -9.34 -6.72
N ILE A 111 -6.72 -8.08 -6.87
CA ILE A 111 -6.98 -7.01 -5.92
C ILE A 111 -8.01 -6.04 -6.51
N LYS A 112 -9.26 -6.19 -6.08
CA LYS A 112 -10.43 -5.45 -6.59
C LYS A 112 -10.81 -4.24 -5.74
N LYS A 113 -10.15 -4.04 -4.60
CA LYS A 113 -10.42 -2.97 -3.63
C LYS A 113 -9.11 -2.24 -3.31
N PRO A 114 -9.17 -0.95 -2.91
CA PRO A 114 -7.95 -0.20 -2.65
C PRO A 114 -7.26 -0.74 -1.40
N LEU A 115 -5.99 -1.15 -1.53
CA LEU A 115 -5.22 -1.77 -0.46
C LEU A 115 -3.76 -1.29 -0.47
N CYS A 116 -3.12 -1.37 0.69
CA CYS A 116 -1.68 -1.17 0.84
C CYS A 116 -1.02 -2.49 1.23
N LEU A 117 -0.11 -3.01 0.40
CA LEU A 117 0.70 -4.19 0.68
C LEU A 117 2.10 -3.74 1.07
N ILE A 118 2.57 -4.17 2.25
CA ILE A 118 3.88 -3.80 2.78
C ILE A 118 4.61 -5.07 3.24
N GLY A 119 5.86 -5.26 2.80
CA GLY A 119 6.72 -6.29 3.38
C GLY A 119 7.25 -5.86 4.75
N GLY A 120 7.18 -6.78 5.72
CA GLY A 120 7.59 -6.56 7.11
C GLY A 120 9.07 -6.74 7.38
N GLY A 121 9.89 -6.92 6.32
CA GLY A 121 11.34 -7.00 6.40
C GLY A 121 12.02 -5.66 6.70
N GLU A 122 13.27 -5.70 7.16
CA GLU A 122 14.11 -4.50 7.16
C GLU A 122 14.54 -4.16 5.73
N LEU A 123 14.75 -5.20 4.91
CA LEU A 123 15.04 -5.12 3.49
C LEU A 123 13.92 -5.75 2.67
N PRO A 124 13.71 -5.30 1.41
CA PRO A 124 12.70 -5.90 0.53
C PRO A 124 12.99 -7.37 0.20
N ASP A 125 14.25 -7.81 0.32
CA ASP A 125 14.66 -9.22 0.12
C ASP A 125 14.16 -10.15 1.24
N ASP A 126 13.82 -9.62 2.42
CA ASP A 126 13.36 -10.45 3.54
C ASP A 126 11.92 -10.93 3.35
N THR A 127 11.15 -10.25 2.48
CA THR A 127 9.77 -10.60 2.16
C THR A 127 9.64 -10.89 0.68
N VAL A 128 9.63 -12.17 0.31
CA VAL A 128 9.62 -12.62 -1.09
C VAL A 128 8.26 -13.22 -1.45
N LEU A 129 7.64 -12.70 -2.50
CA LEU A 129 6.48 -13.27 -3.16
C LEU A 129 6.96 -14.09 -4.36
N VAL A 130 6.55 -15.35 -4.46
CA VAL A 130 6.94 -16.25 -5.55
C VAL A 130 5.71 -16.63 -6.36
N CYS A 131 5.77 -16.35 -7.65
CA CYS A 131 4.78 -16.75 -8.65
C CYS A 131 5.32 -17.94 -9.45
N SER A 132 4.66 -19.08 -9.30
CA SER A 132 5.02 -20.33 -9.98
C SER A 132 4.68 -20.28 -11.48
N ARG A 133 5.27 -21.19 -12.26
CA ARG A 133 4.97 -21.34 -13.70
C ARG A 133 3.49 -21.66 -13.93
N GLY A 134 2.97 -21.15 -15.05
CA GLY A 134 1.58 -21.34 -15.46
C GLY A 134 0.63 -20.23 -15.01
N SER A 135 1.14 -19.25 -14.26
CA SER A 135 0.41 -18.04 -13.86
C SER A 135 0.71 -16.86 -14.80
N ASP A 136 -0.31 -16.07 -15.13
CA ASP A 136 -0.11 -14.88 -15.98
C ASP A 136 0.59 -13.74 -15.23
N SER A 137 0.28 -13.60 -13.93
CA SER A 137 0.82 -12.55 -13.07
C SER A 137 0.88 -13.00 -11.60
N ALA A 138 1.79 -12.44 -10.81
CA ALA A 138 1.79 -12.67 -9.37
C ALA A 138 0.62 -11.93 -8.69
N LEU A 139 0.52 -10.63 -8.95
CA LEU A 139 -0.52 -9.74 -8.44
C LEU A 139 -1.21 -8.97 -9.58
N GLU A 140 -2.53 -9.03 -9.61
CA GLU A 140 -3.39 -8.31 -10.56
C GLU A 140 -4.17 -7.19 -9.85
N PHE A 141 -3.94 -5.95 -10.25
CA PHE A 141 -4.53 -4.75 -9.64
C PHE A 141 -5.68 -4.22 -10.50
N LEU A 142 -6.90 -4.29 -9.96
CA LEU A 142 -8.11 -3.70 -10.53
C LEU A 142 -8.58 -2.46 -9.74
N SER A 143 -7.78 -1.99 -8.79
CA SER A 143 -8.09 -0.80 -7.97
C SER A 143 -6.81 -0.07 -7.56
N THR A 144 -6.97 1.11 -6.95
CA THR A 144 -5.86 1.94 -6.47
C THR A 144 -5.13 1.24 -5.33
N CYS A 145 -3.89 0.83 -5.56
CA CYS A 145 -3.12 0.06 -4.59
C CYS A 145 -1.70 0.61 -4.42
N LYS A 146 -1.16 0.41 -3.22
CA LYS A 146 0.24 0.66 -2.91
C LYS A 146 0.94 -0.67 -2.59
N VAL A 147 2.14 -0.85 -3.14
CA VAL A 147 3.01 -1.99 -2.87
C VAL A 147 4.35 -1.45 -2.43
N ALA A 148 4.84 -1.86 -1.26
CA ALA A 148 6.09 -1.36 -0.73
C ALA A 148 6.93 -2.43 -0.02
N ASN A 149 8.25 -2.23 -0.04
CA ASN A 149 9.23 -2.99 0.74
C ASN A 149 9.11 -4.53 0.59
N LEU A 150 8.93 -5.02 -0.63
CA LEU A 150 8.84 -6.46 -0.87
C LEU A 150 9.49 -6.84 -2.20
N THR A 151 9.85 -8.12 -2.29
CA THR A 151 10.37 -8.73 -3.51
C THR A 151 9.27 -9.55 -4.18
N VAL A 152 9.10 -9.40 -5.49
CA VAL A 152 8.22 -10.26 -6.29
C VAL A 152 9.06 -11.01 -7.31
N ARG A 153 9.01 -12.34 -7.27
CA ARG A 153 9.69 -13.23 -8.18
C ARG A 153 8.67 -13.94 -9.05
N ALA A 154 8.82 -13.85 -10.37
CA ALA A 154 7.99 -14.54 -11.33
C ALA A 154 8.85 -15.47 -12.20
N GLU A 155 8.52 -16.75 -12.24
CA GLU A 155 9.21 -17.72 -13.11
C GLU A 155 8.77 -17.58 -14.57
N LEU A 156 7.47 -17.49 -14.82
CA LEU A 156 6.88 -17.29 -16.15
C LEU A 156 5.68 -16.35 -15.98
N GLY A 157 5.69 -15.19 -16.64
CA GLY A 157 4.64 -14.17 -16.54
C GLY A 157 5.17 -12.81 -16.07
N CYS A 158 4.26 -11.95 -15.60
CA CYS A 158 4.61 -10.63 -15.06
C CYS A 158 4.55 -10.61 -13.52
N CYS A 159 5.39 -9.79 -12.89
CA CYS A 159 5.33 -9.63 -11.43
C CYS A 159 4.04 -8.88 -11.04
N LEU A 160 3.76 -7.77 -11.71
CA LEU A 160 2.64 -6.89 -11.39
C LEU A 160 1.84 -6.59 -12.67
N LEU A 161 0.55 -6.92 -12.65
CA LEU A 161 -0.40 -6.61 -13.71
C LEU A 161 -1.38 -5.52 -13.25
N HIS A 162 -1.35 -4.35 -13.88
CA HIS A 162 -2.23 -3.24 -13.58
C HIS A 162 -3.31 -3.07 -14.64
N ARG A 163 -4.59 -3.11 -14.24
CA ARG A 163 -5.74 -2.92 -15.13
C ARG A 163 -6.52 -1.64 -14.88
N SER A 164 -6.58 -1.15 -13.64
CA SER A 164 -7.33 0.07 -13.31
C SER A 164 -6.91 0.69 -11.98
N GLY A 165 -7.08 2.02 -11.90
CA GLY A 165 -6.78 2.80 -10.70
C GLY A 165 -5.36 3.36 -10.70
N ARG A 166 -4.86 3.71 -9.51
CA ARG A 166 -3.49 4.18 -9.32
C ARG A 166 -2.65 3.12 -8.63
N LEU A 167 -1.61 2.62 -9.29
CA LEU A 167 -0.65 1.69 -8.69
C LEU A 167 0.61 2.43 -8.27
N THR A 168 0.94 2.39 -6.98
CA THR A 168 2.19 2.95 -6.44
C THR A 168 3.11 1.82 -5.98
N ILE A 169 4.31 1.75 -6.55
CA ILE A 169 5.33 0.75 -6.22
C ILE A 169 6.52 1.49 -5.61
N GLU A 170 6.93 1.11 -4.41
CA GLU A 170 7.93 1.85 -3.65
C GLU A 170 8.93 0.92 -2.93
N GLY A 171 10.22 1.04 -3.23
CA GLY A 171 11.24 0.29 -2.49
C GLY A 171 11.15 -1.22 -2.70
N CYS A 172 10.66 -1.68 -3.84
CA CYS A 172 10.48 -3.09 -4.14
C CYS A 172 11.62 -3.66 -5.00
N ILE A 173 11.71 -4.99 -5.06
CA ILE A 173 12.55 -5.70 -6.03
C ILE A 173 11.65 -6.60 -6.88
N LEU A 174 11.65 -6.41 -8.20
CA LEU A 174 10.87 -7.24 -9.13
C LEU A 174 11.84 -8.08 -9.93
N GLN A 175 11.70 -9.40 -9.88
CA GLN A 175 12.62 -10.33 -10.53
C GLN A 175 11.84 -11.29 -11.43
N CYS A 176 12.11 -11.26 -12.72
CA CYS A 176 11.71 -12.30 -13.65
C CYS A 176 12.88 -13.28 -13.82
N GLU A 177 12.67 -14.57 -13.58
CA GLU A 177 13.73 -15.58 -13.80
C GLU A 177 14.06 -15.74 -15.28
N GLU A 178 15.36 -15.91 -15.58
CA GLU A 178 15.85 -16.20 -16.94
C GLU A 178 15.30 -17.56 -17.40
N ASN A 179 14.44 -17.53 -18.43
CA ASN A 179 13.79 -18.67 -19.03
C ASN A 179 13.84 -18.58 -20.57
N PRO A 180 13.80 -19.70 -21.31
CA PRO A 180 13.85 -19.68 -22.77
C PRO A 180 12.72 -18.89 -23.46
N LEU A 181 11.70 -18.44 -22.69
CA LEU A 181 10.60 -17.58 -23.13
C LEU A 181 10.72 -16.13 -22.60
N ASP A 182 11.93 -15.67 -22.27
CA ASP A 182 12.21 -14.35 -21.70
C ASP A 182 11.58 -13.19 -22.49
N PHE A 183 11.41 -13.34 -23.80
CA PHE A 183 10.76 -12.37 -24.67
C PHE A 183 9.31 -12.02 -24.27
N LEU A 184 8.65 -12.90 -23.51
CA LEU A 184 7.28 -12.72 -23.01
C LEU A 184 7.23 -12.17 -21.58
N SER A 185 8.35 -12.17 -20.85
CA SER A 185 8.38 -11.71 -19.47
C SER A 185 8.58 -10.20 -19.40
N CYS A 186 7.67 -9.54 -18.69
CA CYS A 186 7.72 -8.10 -18.41
C CYS A 186 7.37 -7.94 -16.93
N PRO A 187 8.29 -7.50 -16.06
CA PRO A 187 8.04 -7.40 -14.62
C PRO A 187 6.80 -6.56 -14.28
N ILE A 188 6.61 -5.42 -14.94
CA ILE A 188 5.42 -4.57 -14.78
C ILE A 188 4.68 -4.50 -16.11
N VAL A 189 3.39 -4.85 -16.09
CA VAL A 189 2.49 -4.69 -17.23
C VAL A 189 1.28 -3.86 -16.79
N SER A 190 1.00 -2.78 -17.51
CA SER A 190 -0.20 -1.97 -17.32
C SER A 190 -1.02 -1.98 -18.59
N THR A 191 -2.19 -2.60 -18.55
CA THR A 191 -3.18 -2.61 -19.64
C THR A 191 -4.32 -1.63 -19.39
N ALA A 192 -4.19 -0.78 -18.36
CA ALA A 192 -5.19 0.22 -18.05
C ALA A 192 -5.29 1.23 -19.21
N SER A 193 -6.49 1.36 -19.79
CA SER A 193 -6.76 2.38 -20.79
C SER A 193 -6.82 3.75 -20.10
N SER A 194 -6.14 4.75 -20.66
CA SER A 194 -6.27 6.14 -20.22
C SER A 194 -7.64 6.74 -20.59
N SER A 195 -8.44 6.02 -21.39
CA SER A 195 -9.72 6.43 -21.94
C SER A 195 -10.86 5.52 -21.46
N GLY A 196 -11.40 5.79 -20.27
CA GLY A 196 -12.78 5.43 -19.94
C GLY A 196 -13.73 6.53 -20.43
N PRO A 197 -14.99 6.23 -20.79
CA PRO A 197 -15.92 7.22 -21.34
C PRO A 197 -16.10 8.38 -20.36
N LEU A 198 -15.90 9.59 -20.86
CA LEU A 198 -16.09 10.85 -20.16
C LEU A 198 -17.51 10.89 -19.56
N SER A 199 -17.62 10.58 -18.27
CA SER A 199 -18.83 10.86 -17.51
C SER A 199 -18.78 12.33 -17.08
N PRO A 200 -19.75 13.18 -17.46
CA PRO A 200 -19.63 14.64 -17.36
C PRO A 200 -19.82 15.21 -15.94
N SER A 201 -19.68 14.41 -14.88
CA SER A 201 -20.03 14.79 -13.50
C SER A 201 -18.94 14.59 -12.44
N ALA A 202 -17.71 14.19 -12.78
CA ALA A 202 -16.67 13.96 -11.78
C ALA A 202 -15.49 14.93 -11.91
N PHE A 203 -15.50 15.97 -11.07
CA PHE A 203 -14.32 16.78 -10.80
C PHE A 203 -13.13 15.87 -10.44
N ASN A 204 -12.04 15.91 -11.22
CA ASN A 204 -10.72 15.34 -10.94
C ASN A 204 -10.59 13.81 -10.77
N VAL A 205 -11.22 12.98 -11.61
CA VAL A 205 -10.78 11.57 -11.72
C VAL A 205 -9.50 11.52 -12.55
N ARG A 206 -8.35 11.68 -11.89
CA ARG A 206 -7.03 11.41 -12.50
C ARG A 206 -7.06 9.99 -13.07
N GLY A 207 -6.75 9.85 -14.36
CA GLY A 207 -6.78 8.57 -15.07
C GLY A 207 -5.90 7.50 -14.42
N SER A 208 -6.06 6.26 -14.91
CA SER A 208 -5.26 5.12 -14.45
C SER A 208 -3.77 5.41 -14.64
N SER A 209 -2.99 5.22 -13.58
CA SER A 209 -1.56 5.60 -13.57
C SER A 209 -0.72 4.66 -12.73
N VAL A 210 0.53 4.48 -13.14
CA VAL A 210 1.53 3.67 -12.41
C VAL A 210 2.67 4.59 -12.00
N SER A 211 3.03 4.60 -10.72
CA SER A 211 4.20 5.30 -10.20
C SER A 211 5.13 4.33 -9.51
N VAL A 212 6.39 4.28 -9.95
CA VAL A 212 7.42 3.39 -9.44
C VAL A 212 8.54 4.23 -8.86
N SER A 213 8.92 3.98 -7.62
CA SER A 213 9.95 4.75 -6.93
C SER A 213 10.90 3.86 -6.13
N ARG A 214 12.20 4.14 -6.18
CA ARG A 214 13.23 3.37 -5.43
C ARG A 214 13.17 1.85 -5.64
N THR A 215 12.74 1.41 -6.82
CA THR A 215 12.50 -0.01 -7.12
C THR A 215 13.62 -0.57 -7.99
N ARG A 216 14.04 -1.80 -7.71
CA ARG A 216 14.96 -2.57 -8.55
C ARG A 216 14.15 -3.55 -9.40
N ILE A 217 14.40 -3.57 -10.70
CA ILE A 217 13.74 -4.46 -11.66
C ILE A 217 14.82 -5.31 -12.32
N GLU A 218 14.68 -6.62 -12.29
CA GLU A 218 15.64 -7.58 -12.80
C GLU A 218 14.99 -8.60 -13.72
N GLY A 219 15.66 -8.88 -14.83
CA GLY A 219 15.23 -9.86 -15.81
C GLY A 219 14.09 -9.40 -16.73
N GLY A 220 13.79 -10.28 -17.67
CA GLY A 220 12.79 -10.10 -18.72
C GLY A 220 13.19 -9.18 -19.86
N ASN A 221 12.49 -9.35 -20.99
CA ASN A 221 12.80 -8.65 -22.24
C ASN A 221 12.48 -7.14 -22.19
N LYS A 222 11.50 -6.74 -21.37
CA LYS A 222 11.18 -5.33 -21.12
C LYS A 222 10.90 -5.15 -19.64
N ALA A 223 11.44 -4.10 -19.04
CA ALA A 223 11.23 -3.82 -17.62
C ALA A 223 9.78 -3.41 -17.30
N VAL A 224 9.17 -2.60 -18.16
CA VAL A 224 7.81 -2.09 -18.00
C VAL A 224 7.12 -2.04 -19.35
N SER A 225 5.89 -2.54 -19.43
CA SER A 225 4.99 -2.40 -20.56
C SER A 225 3.74 -1.65 -20.10
N THR A 226 3.45 -0.48 -20.66
CA THR A 226 2.30 0.35 -20.21
C THR A 226 1.53 0.92 -21.39
N SER A 227 0.20 0.87 -21.34
CA SER A 227 -0.72 1.58 -22.24
C SER A 227 -1.14 2.96 -21.71
N GLY A 228 -0.78 3.32 -20.47
CA GLY A 228 -1.19 4.54 -19.80
C GLY A 228 -0.03 5.33 -19.19
N THR A 229 -0.35 6.28 -18.29
CA THR A 229 0.63 7.15 -17.65
C THR A 229 1.53 6.38 -16.68
N LEU A 230 2.84 6.54 -16.84
CA LEU A 230 3.88 5.94 -16.00
C LEU A 230 4.83 7.02 -15.47
N ALA A 231 5.11 6.99 -14.17
CA ALA A 231 6.16 7.78 -13.54
C ALA A 231 7.21 6.85 -12.91
N LEU A 232 8.48 7.05 -13.23
CA LEU A 232 9.60 6.27 -12.69
C LEU A 232 10.57 7.23 -11.97
N GLN A 233 10.90 6.96 -10.72
CA GLN A 233 11.84 7.79 -9.95
C GLN A 233 12.85 6.91 -9.20
N ARG A 234 14.15 7.08 -9.46
CA ARG A 234 15.21 6.29 -8.80
C ARG A 234 14.99 4.77 -8.97
N VAL A 235 14.60 4.36 -10.18
CA VAL A 235 14.35 2.96 -10.55
C VAL A 235 15.59 2.40 -11.24
N ARG A 236 16.06 1.23 -10.78
CA ARG A 236 17.21 0.53 -11.36
C ARG A 236 16.72 -0.68 -12.14
N VAL A 237 17.07 -0.76 -13.42
CA VAL A 237 16.70 -1.88 -14.31
C VAL A 237 17.94 -2.70 -14.68
N ILE A 238 17.83 -4.03 -14.59
CA ILE A 238 18.90 -5.01 -14.85
C ILE A 238 18.36 -6.07 -15.81
N TYR A 239 18.89 -6.14 -17.03
CA TYR A 239 18.34 -6.98 -18.10
C TYR A 239 18.89 -8.41 -18.11
N ALA A 240 20.09 -8.64 -17.58
CA ALA A 240 20.68 -9.97 -17.39
C ALA A 240 21.78 -9.91 -16.32
N ARG A 241 22.18 -11.05 -15.74
CA ARG A 241 23.29 -11.11 -14.75
C ARG A 241 24.63 -10.57 -15.27
N THR A 242 24.78 -10.39 -16.58
CA THR A 242 26.03 -9.97 -17.25
C THR A 242 26.01 -8.56 -17.83
N ALA A 243 24.88 -7.83 -17.79
CA ALA A 243 24.84 -6.43 -18.25
C ALA A 243 23.70 -5.62 -17.58
N ILE A 244 24.08 -4.47 -17.00
CA ILE A 244 23.20 -3.38 -16.56
C ILE A 244 23.42 -2.23 -17.59
N PHE A 245 22.53 -1.26 -17.81
CA PHE A 245 22.68 0.08 -17.24
C PHE A 245 21.53 0.99 -17.71
N PHE A 246 20.58 1.33 -16.84
CA PHE A 246 19.84 2.60 -16.91
C PHE A 246 19.53 3.08 -15.49
N TRP A 247 19.79 4.36 -15.22
CA TRP A 247 19.40 5.07 -14.00
C TRP A 247 18.43 6.18 -14.43
N PHE A 248 17.19 6.14 -13.94
CA PHE A 248 16.23 7.21 -14.15
C PHE A 248 16.23 8.12 -12.92
N ASP A 249 16.87 9.29 -13.01
CA ASP A 249 16.49 10.43 -12.18
C ASP A 249 15.48 11.25 -12.96
N VAL A 250 14.21 11.11 -12.59
CA VAL A 250 13.15 11.98 -13.08
C VAL A 250 12.84 12.95 -11.96
N ASP A 251 13.46 14.12 -12.04
CA ASP A 251 12.98 15.32 -11.35
C ASP A 251 11.86 15.94 -12.18
N HIS A 252 10.76 16.30 -11.52
CA HIS A 252 9.68 17.07 -12.13
C HIS A 252 9.85 18.56 -11.81
N GLN A 253 9.82 19.38 -12.85
CA GLN A 253 9.34 20.76 -12.79
C GLN A 253 7.84 20.78 -12.55
#